data_AF-W2LQB5-F1
#
_entry.id   AF-W2LQB5-F1
#
_cell.length_a   1.000
_cell.length_b   1.000
_cell.length_c   1.000
_cell.angle_alpha   90.00
_cell.angle_beta   90.00
_cell.angle_gamma   90.00
#
_symmetry.space_group_name_H-M   'P 1'
#
loop_
_entity.id
_entity.type
_entity.pdbx_description
1 polymer ?
#
loop_
_entity_poly.entity_id
_entity_poly.type
_entity_poly.pdbx_seq_one_letter_code
_entity_poly.pdbx_strand_id
1 'polypeptide(L)'
;MPQAINELNVDFVAQIQEIKRLISSSNDADRRTALEEQLRELEIQRIQAEQDQQQEQLAPAASRRKSFRPTSAKPRMSTLTPLAEDTEVVSSFHGLEAHHLDDTGLSLVSEVFSSSYDEAYSPENVLENGSRTLWVSSGMFPQFLRIVLREPKRVATVEITCRHVTKLQLRASSNRNVAINKMAVVGELEVSAADSGKLDTHRFALTRRSNNEAKGDDADEKENAEPVEAIQIDIESGYSDFVCVYFVRLRIGNAG
;
A
#
# COMPACT_ATOMS: atom_id res chain seq x y z
N MET A 1 -12.58 53.98 -3.77
CA MET A 1 -13.16 52.80 -3.10
C MET A 1 -13.39 51.72 -4.15
N PRO A 2 -12.74 50.56 -4.07
CA PRO A 2 -13.20 49.35 -4.74
C PRO A 2 -13.92 48.45 -3.73
N GLN A 3 -15.06 47.92 -4.14
CA GLN A 3 -15.90 47.00 -3.37
C GLN A 3 -15.27 45.60 -3.39
N ALA A 4 -15.16 44.97 -2.22
CA ALA A 4 -14.74 43.57 -2.08
C ALA A 4 -15.83 42.67 -2.69
N ILE A 5 -15.43 41.88 -3.68
CA ILE A 5 -16.27 40.90 -4.35
C ILE A 5 -16.48 39.73 -3.37
N ASN A 6 -17.73 39.36 -3.15
CA ASN A 6 -18.16 38.22 -2.36
C ASN A 6 -17.34 36.97 -2.72
N GLU A 7 -16.54 36.47 -1.78
CA GLU A 7 -16.11 35.08 -1.80
C GLU A 7 -17.37 34.22 -1.64
N LEU A 8 -17.83 33.62 -2.75
CA LEU A 8 -18.78 32.52 -2.67
C LEU A 8 -18.11 31.41 -1.88
N ASN A 9 -18.57 31.21 -0.64
CA ASN A 9 -18.16 30.07 0.17
C ASN A 9 -18.73 28.81 -0.49
N VAL A 10 -17.98 28.24 -1.43
CA VAL A 10 -18.36 27.03 -2.15
C VAL A 10 -18.23 25.87 -1.17
N ASP A 11 -19.36 25.37 -0.69
CA ASP A 11 -19.40 24.15 0.12
C ASP A 11 -19.19 22.94 -0.78
N PHE A 12 -17.91 22.60 -1.01
CA PHE A 12 -17.49 21.46 -1.82
C PHE A 12 -18.09 20.15 -1.30
N VAL A 13 -18.28 20.01 0.01
CA VAL A 13 -18.81 18.78 0.62
C VAL A 13 -20.28 18.60 0.22
N ALA A 14 -21.08 19.66 0.33
CA ALA A 14 -22.49 19.62 -0.09
C ALA A 14 -22.65 19.35 -1.59
N GLN A 15 -21.81 19.97 -2.44
CA GLN A 15 -21.86 19.76 -3.89
C GLN A 15 -21.48 18.34 -4.30
N ILE A 16 -20.42 17.78 -3.70
CA ILE A 16 -19.99 16.40 -3.97
C ILE A 16 -21.08 15.40 -3.55
N GLN A 17 -21.72 15.59 -2.40
CA GLN A 17 -22.81 14.73 -1.94
C GLN A 17 -24.02 14.77 -2.88
N GLU A 18 -24.39 15.96 -3.36
CA GLU A 18 -25.51 16.11 -4.29
C GLU A 18 -25.22 15.48 -5.66
N ILE A 19 -24.00 15.60 -6.18
CA ILE A 19 -23.61 14.96 -7.45
C ILE A 19 -23.62 13.43 -7.30
N LYS A 20 -23.12 12.88 -6.17
CA LYS A 20 -23.21 11.44 -5.87
C LYS A 20 -24.66 10.95 -5.83
N ARG A 21 -25.57 11.76 -5.28
CA ARG A 21 -27.02 11.48 -5.29
C ARG A 21 -27.60 11.50 -6.71
N LEU A 22 -27.21 12.49 -7.53
CA LEU A 22 -27.66 12.61 -8.92
C LEU A 22 -27.18 11.43 -9.78
N ILE A 23 -25.91 11.02 -9.65
CA ILE A 23 -25.35 9.82 -10.30
C ILE A 23 -26.16 8.57 -9.92
N SER A 24 -26.45 8.41 -8.62
CA SER A 24 -27.19 7.26 -8.11
C SER A 24 -28.66 7.21 -8.58
N SER A 25 -29.24 8.38 -8.91
CA SER A 25 -30.62 8.51 -9.38
C SER A 25 -30.77 8.61 -10.91
N SER A 26 -29.66 8.75 -11.64
CA SER A 26 -29.66 8.91 -13.11
C SER A 26 -29.65 7.56 -13.81
N ASN A 27 -30.62 7.34 -14.70
CA ASN A 27 -30.73 6.14 -15.52
C ASN A 27 -30.12 6.31 -16.93
N ASP A 28 -29.66 7.51 -17.26
CA ASP A 28 -29.03 7.84 -18.54
C ASP A 28 -27.50 7.73 -18.40
N ALA A 29 -26.89 6.91 -19.27
CA ALA A 29 -25.47 6.58 -19.23
C ALA A 29 -24.57 7.78 -19.61
N ASP A 30 -24.97 8.59 -20.58
CA ASP A 30 -24.19 9.74 -21.02
C ASP A 30 -24.22 10.84 -19.94
N ARG A 31 -25.42 11.05 -19.36
CA ARG A 31 -25.59 11.99 -18.24
C ARG A 31 -24.84 11.54 -16.99
N ARG A 32 -24.79 10.23 -16.72
CA ARG A 32 -24.06 9.67 -15.58
C ARG A 32 -22.55 9.87 -15.75
N THR A 33 -22.03 9.62 -16.96
CA THR A 33 -20.62 9.82 -17.28
C THR A 33 -20.21 11.29 -17.09
N ALA A 34 -21.04 12.23 -17.56
CA ALA A 34 -20.80 13.66 -17.36
C ALA A 34 -20.80 14.09 -15.87
N LEU A 35 -21.70 13.51 -15.06
CA LEU A 35 -21.73 13.78 -13.61
C LEU A 35 -20.54 13.16 -12.88
N GLU A 36 -20.08 11.98 -13.30
CA GLU A 36 -18.88 11.33 -12.77
C GLU A 36 -17.61 12.14 -13.09
N GLU A 37 -17.53 12.75 -14.28
CA GLU A 37 -16.46 13.67 -14.65
C GLU A 37 -16.48 14.96 -13.81
N GLN A 38 -17.66 15.57 -13.65
CA GLN A 38 -17.83 16.77 -12.82
C GLN A 38 -17.49 16.52 -11.34
N LEU A 39 -17.78 15.32 -10.84
CA LEU A 39 -17.41 14.91 -9.48
C LEU A 39 -15.89 14.84 -9.31
N ARG A 40 -15.19 14.27 -10.30
CA ARG A 40 -13.72 14.20 -10.30
C ARG A 40 -13.10 15.59 -10.31
N GLU A 41 -13.64 16.50 -11.12
CA GLU A 41 -13.16 17.88 -11.20
C GLU A 41 -13.32 18.63 -9.86
N LEU A 42 -14.48 18.49 -9.20
CA LEU A 42 -14.73 19.10 -7.90
C LEU A 42 -13.86 18.53 -6.78
N GLU A 43 -13.57 17.23 -6.80
CA GLU A 43 -12.64 16.61 -5.84
C GLU A 43 -11.21 17.15 -6.01
N ILE A 44 -10.75 17.36 -7.25
CA ILE A 44 -9.45 17.98 -7.54
C ILE A 44 -9.42 19.43 -7.04
N GLN A 45 -10.46 20.23 -7.33
CA GLN A 45 -10.53 21.62 -6.87
C GLN A 45 -10.54 21.73 -5.34
N ARG A 46 -11.21 20.81 -4.64
CA ARG A 46 -11.20 20.74 -3.17
C ARG A 46 -9.78 20.48 -2.65
N ILE A 47 -9.06 19.53 -3.23
CA ILE A 47 -7.68 19.20 -2.83
C ILE A 47 -6.75 20.39 -3.08
N GLN A 48 -6.90 21.07 -4.21
CA GLN A 48 -6.12 22.27 -4.54
C GLN A 48 -6.36 23.39 -3.51
N ALA A 49 -7.63 23.65 -3.17
CA ALA A 49 -7.98 24.66 -2.16
C ALA A 49 -7.45 24.32 -0.75
N GLU A 50 -7.44 23.03 -0.37
CA GLU A 50 -6.84 22.57 0.89
C GLU A 50 -5.31 22.73 0.89
N GLN A 51 -4.65 22.52 -0.25
CA GLN A 51 -3.20 22.73 -0.40
C GLN A 51 -2.83 24.21 -0.35
N ASP A 52 -3.60 25.08 -1.01
CA ASP A 52 -3.37 26.54 -0.99
C ASP A 52 -3.53 27.11 0.43
N GLN A 53 -4.54 26.64 1.20
CA GLN A 53 -4.71 27.01 2.61
C GLN A 53 -3.58 26.51 3.52
N GLN A 54 -2.96 25.37 3.20
CA GLN A 54 -1.80 24.85 3.95
C GLN A 54 -0.50 25.58 3.57
N GLN A 55 -0.35 26.03 2.32
CA GLN A 55 0.79 26.85 1.90
C GLN A 55 0.76 28.27 2.50
N GLU A 56 -0.41 28.88 2.67
CA GLU A 56 -0.54 30.17 3.36
C GLU A 56 -0.16 30.13 4.85
N GLN A 57 -0.15 28.95 5.49
CA GLN A 57 0.25 28.79 6.90
C GLN A 57 1.76 28.60 7.11
N LEU A 58 2.56 28.40 6.05
CA LEU A 58 3.98 28.02 6.15
C LEU A 58 4.99 29.08 5.67
N ALA A 59 4.58 30.31 5.38
CA ALA A 59 5.51 31.39 5.06
C ALA A 59 6.19 31.98 6.33
N PRO A 60 7.53 32.17 6.37
CA PRO A 60 8.21 32.72 7.53
C PRO A 60 8.27 34.25 7.46
N ALA A 61 7.84 34.95 8.51
CA ALA A 61 8.15 36.35 8.71
C ALA A 61 8.44 36.66 10.18
N ALA A 62 9.62 37.23 10.40
CA ALA A 62 10.15 37.62 11.69
C ALA A 62 9.45 38.88 12.27
N SER A 63 9.29 38.85 13.60
CA SER A 63 9.40 39.96 14.56
C SER A 63 8.49 41.20 14.42
N ARG A 64 7.48 41.31 15.32
CA ARG A 64 7.35 42.49 16.22
C ARG A 64 6.34 42.27 17.36
N ARG A 65 6.81 42.50 18.58
CA ARG A 65 6.01 42.63 19.82
C ARG A 65 4.98 43.78 19.71
N LYS A 66 3.80 43.59 20.34
CA LYS A 66 3.29 44.42 21.46
C LYS A 66 1.94 43.89 21.97
N SER A 67 1.82 43.90 23.29
CA SER A 67 0.64 43.66 24.12
C SER A 67 -0.61 44.42 23.68
N PHE A 68 -1.80 43.84 23.90
CA PHE A 68 -2.91 44.45 24.68
C PHE A 68 -4.06 43.44 24.81
N ARG A 69 -4.46 43.11 26.05
CA ARG A 69 -5.82 42.60 26.36
C ARG A 69 -6.73 43.82 26.53
N PRO A 70 -8.04 43.72 26.24
CA PRO A 70 -8.95 43.58 27.38
C PRO A 70 -10.25 42.76 27.14
N THR A 71 -10.69 42.14 28.23
CA THR A 71 -12.06 41.94 28.75
C THR A 71 -13.18 41.32 27.91
N SER A 72 -13.67 40.17 28.44
CA SER A 72 -15.07 39.92 28.82
C SER A 72 -16.13 39.75 27.72
N ALA A 73 -16.50 38.49 27.43
CA ALA A 73 -17.88 38.08 27.18
C ALA A 73 -18.08 36.61 27.57
N LYS A 74 -19.13 36.35 28.36
CA LYS A 74 -19.49 35.07 29.00
C LYS A 74 -19.85 33.97 27.98
N PRO A 75 -19.53 32.69 28.22
CA PRO A 75 -20.02 31.59 27.41
C PRO A 75 -21.50 31.36 27.70
N ARG A 76 -22.35 31.38 26.66
CA ARG A 76 -23.76 31.01 26.78
C ARG A 76 -23.84 29.49 26.56
N MET A 77 -23.97 28.75 27.66
CA MET A 77 -24.17 27.30 27.64
C MET A 77 -25.51 26.99 26.95
N SER A 78 -25.46 26.31 25.81
CA SER A 78 -26.61 25.56 25.28
C SER A 78 -26.29 24.08 25.46
N THR A 79 -26.98 23.45 26.41
CA THR A 79 -26.90 22.02 26.70
C THR A 79 -27.60 21.27 25.57
N LEU A 80 -26.83 20.77 24.59
CA LEU A 80 -27.34 19.80 23.63
C LEU A 80 -27.10 18.40 24.19
N THR A 81 -28.19 17.68 24.40
CA THR A 81 -28.22 16.26 24.75
C THR A 81 -27.58 15.43 23.63
N PRO A 82 -26.54 14.63 23.91
CA PRO A 82 -26.02 13.69 22.93
C PRO A 82 -27.05 12.57 22.71
N LEU A 83 -27.44 12.33 21.45
CA LEU A 83 -28.14 11.11 21.10
C LEU A 83 -27.18 9.94 21.32
N ALA A 84 -27.68 8.87 21.95
CA ALA A 84 -26.96 7.63 22.15
C ALA A 84 -26.48 7.11 20.79
N GLU A 85 -25.17 7.03 20.65
CA GLU A 85 -24.47 6.42 19.53
C GLU A 85 -24.81 4.93 19.55
N ASP A 86 -25.44 4.45 18.47
CA ASP A 86 -25.60 3.02 18.25
C ASP A 86 -24.21 2.39 18.32
N THR A 87 -24.10 1.38 19.19
CA THR A 87 -22.88 0.61 19.41
C THR A 87 -22.62 -0.24 18.18
N GLU A 88 -22.06 0.35 17.14
CA GLU A 88 -21.44 -0.42 16.08
C GLU A 88 -20.27 -1.18 16.70
N VAL A 89 -20.35 -2.50 16.53
CA VAL A 89 -19.41 -3.47 17.09
C VAL A 89 -18.01 -3.07 16.63
N VAL A 90 -17.20 -2.58 17.57
CA VAL A 90 -15.76 -2.42 17.41
C VAL A 90 -15.18 -3.83 17.23
N SER A 91 -15.21 -4.33 16.01
CA SER A 91 -14.34 -5.40 15.58
C SER A 91 -12.92 -4.88 15.73
N SER A 92 -12.29 -5.29 16.81
CA SER A 92 -10.94 -4.93 17.19
C SER A 92 -9.97 -5.46 16.11
N PHE A 93 -9.68 -4.65 15.09
CA PHE A 93 -8.64 -4.92 14.10
C PHE A 93 -7.26 -4.39 14.50
N HIS A 94 -7.00 -4.24 15.80
CA HIS A 94 -5.70 -3.81 16.35
C HIS A 94 -4.58 -4.89 16.20
N GLY A 95 -4.70 -5.81 15.24
CA GLY A 95 -3.77 -6.91 15.03
C GLY A 95 -3.25 -7.07 13.59
N LEU A 96 -3.54 -6.16 12.65
CA LEU A 96 -3.15 -6.33 11.23
C LEU A 96 -2.15 -5.29 10.69
N GLU A 97 -1.71 -4.33 11.51
CA GLU A 97 -0.64 -3.37 11.16
C GLU A 97 0.78 -3.87 11.45
N ALA A 98 0.92 -5.07 12.04
CA ALA A 98 2.16 -5.49 12.69
C ALA A 98 3.31 -5.94 11.77
N HIS A 99 3.19 -5.82 10.43
CA HIS A 99 4.22 -6.34 9.51
C HIS A 99 4.66 -5.37 8.41
N HIS A 100 4.18 -4.13 8.42
CA HIS A 100 4.60 -3.13 7.44
C HIS A 100 5.57 -2.10 8.03
N LEU A 101 5.54 -1.92 9.34
CA LEU A 101 6.34 -0.92 10.03
C LEU A 101 7.54 -1.61 10.67
N ASP A 102 8.75 -1.11 10.44
CA ASP A 102 9.91 -1.46 11.24
C ASP A 102 9.74 -0.94 12.69
N ASP A 103 10.68 -1.29 13.59
CA ASP A 103 10.68 -0.80 14.98
C ASP A 103 10.64 0.74 15.09
N THR A 104 10.90 1.44 13.98
CA THR A 104 10.94 2.89 13.83
C THR A 104 9.60 3.49 13.34
N GLY A 105 8.61 2.68 13.00
CA GLY A 105 7.33 3.16 12.44
C GLY A 105 7.42 3.54 10.96
N LEU A 106 8.40 3.03 10.21
CA LEU A 106 8.58 3.27 8.77
C LEU A 106 8.29 2.00 7.97
N SER A 107 7.79 2.17 6.74
CA SER A 107 7.57 1.03 5.83
C SER A 107 8.85 0.21 5.65
N LEU A 108 8.81 -1.10 5.87
CA LEU A 108 9.93 -2.02 5.67
C LEU A 108 10.53 -1.93 4.25
N VAL A 109 9.69 -1.62 3.27
CA VAL A 109 10.02 -1.54 1.86
C VAL A 109 10.37 -0.10 1.47
N SER A 110 11.44 0.08 0.71
CA SER A 110 11.79 1.38 0.10
C SER A 110 11.14 1.55 -1.27
N GLU A 111 11.21 0.52 -2.11
CA GLU A 111 10.85 0.60 -3.53
C GLU A 111 10.24 -0.73 -3.99
N VAL A 112 9.28 -0.66 -4.92
CA VAL A 112 8.74 -1.80 -5.66
C VAL A 112 8.89 -1.51 -7.15
N PHE A 113 9.47 -2.45 -7.88
CA PHE A 113 9.61 -2.39 -9.33
C PHE A 113 8.84 -3.53 -9.97
N SER A 114 8.33 -3.30 -11.18
CA SER A 114 7.72 -4.34 -11.97
C SER A 114 7.99 -4.13 -13.46
N SER A 115 7.90 -5.21 -14.23
CA SER A 115 7.89 -5.19 -15.70
C SER A 115 6.57 -4.70 -16.30
N SER A 116 5.49 -4.63 -15.53
CA SER A 116 4.21 -4.02 -15.95
C SER A 116 3.67 -3.06 -14.91
N TYR A 117 2.96 -2.06 -15.39
CA TYR A 117 2.36 -1.02 -14.57
C TYR A 117 0.97 -0.70 -15.08
N ASP A 118 0.02 -0.63 -14.16
CA ASP A 118 -1.34 -0.16 -14.35
C ASP A 118 -1.65 0.75 -13.15
N GLU A 119 -2.24 1.92 -13.39
CA GLU A 119 -2.54 2.89 -12.34
C GLU A 119 -3.56 2.35 -11.32
N ALA A 120 -4.52 1.54 -11.77
CA ALA A 120 -5.50 0.90 -10.88
C ALA A 120 -4.93 -0.33 -10.16
N TYR A 121 -3.89 -0.96 -10.72
CA TYR A 121 -3.29 -2.20 -10.23
C TYR A 121 -1.76 -2.06 -10.10
N SER A 122 -1.32 -1.03 -9.39
CA SER A 122 0.09 -0.68 -9.31
C SER A 122 0.91 -1.75 -8.58
N PRO A 123 2.23 -1.84 -8.82
CA PRO A 123 3.10 -2.82 -8.15
C PRO A 123 3.07 -2.71 -6.62
N GLU A 124 2.88 -1.50 -6.07
CA GLU A 124 2.85 -1.25 -4.63
C GLU A 124 1.65 -1.93 -3.94
N ASN A 125 0.56 -2.15 -4.67
CA ASN A 125 -0.65 -2.80 -4.15
C ASN A 125 -0.37 -4.19 -3.54
N VAL A 126 0.69 -4.88 -3.98
CA VAL A 126 1.05 -6.20 -3.43
C VAL A 126 1.52 -6.13 -1.98
N LEU A 127 1.83 -4.93 -1.48
CA LEU A 127 2.18 -4.68 -0.09
C LEU A 127 0.97 -4.21 0.73
N GLU A 128 -0.19 -3.95 0.13
CA GLU A 128 -1.34 -3.49 0.88
C GLU A 128 -2.21 -4.69 1.30
N ASN A 129 -2.79 -4.66 2.50
CA ASN A 129 -3.67 -5.72 3.00
C ASN A 129 -5.15 -5.48 2.62
N GLY A 130 -5.42 -4.73 1.56
CA GLY A 130 -6.77 -4.42 1.09
C GLY A 130 -7.43 -5.60 0.38
N SER A 131 -8.75 -5.74 0.51
CA SER A 131 -9.50 -6.84 -0.16
C SER A 131 -9.56 -6.71 -1.69
N ARG A 132 -9.04 -5.61 -2.26
CA ARG A 132 -9.06 -5.29 -3.70
C ARG A 132 -7.70 -4.79 -4.22
N THR A 133 -6.64 -4.94 -3.43
CA THR A 133 -5.29 -4.48 -3.82
C THR A 133 -4.56 -5.64 -4.45
N LEU A 134 -4.18 -5.48 -5.71
CA LEU A 134 -3.38 -6.46 -6.46
C LEU A 134 -2.58 -5.76 -7.54
N TRP A 135 -1.54 -6.44 -8.01
CA TRP A 135 -0.83 -6.15 -9.25
C TRP A 135 -1.24 -7.14 -10.34
N VAL A 136 -1.37 -6.65 -11.57
CA VAL A 136 -1.68 -7.46 -12.76
C VAL A 136 -0.51 -7.43 -13.73
N SER A 137 -0.13 -8.61 -14.25
CA SER A 137 0.85 -8.67 -15.33
C SER A 137 0.25 -8.27 -16.68
N SER A 138 1.09 -7.90 -17.64
CA SER A 138 0.63 -7.66 -19.02
C SER A 138 0.33 -8.93 -19.82
N GLY A 139 0.49 -10.12 -19.24
CA GLY A 139 0.40 -11.41 -19.96
C GLY A 139 1.63 -11.80 -20.78
N MET A 140 2.56 -10.85 -21.00
CA MET A 140 3.74 -11.06 -21.83
C MET A 140 4.91 -11.60 -20.99
N PHE A 141 4.95 -12.91 -20.75
CA PHE A 141 5.98 -13.51 -19.90
C PHE A 141 7.37 -13.61 -20.59
N PRO A 142 8.48 -13.58 -19.82
CA PRO A 142 8.54 -13.48 -18.36
C PRO A 142 8.23 -12.07 -17.85
N GLN A 143 7.64 -12.01 -16.65
CA GLN A 143 7.33 -10.76 -15.94
C GLN A 143 7.96 -10.82 -14.54
N PHE A 144 8.17 -9.69 -13.88
CA PHE A 144 8.75 -9.65 -12.54
C PHE A 144 8.10 -8.61 -11.63
N LEU A 145 8.21 -8.87 -10.33
CA LEU A 145 8.02 -7.92 -9.24
C LEU A 145 9.27 -7.94 -8.36
N ARG A 146 9.90 -6.79 -8.15
CA ARG A 146 11.08 -6.65 -7.30
C ARG A 146 10.77 -5.73 -6.14
N ILE A 147 10.99 -6.22 -4.92
CA ILE A 147 10.79 -5.52 -3.68
C ILE A 147 12.17 -5.24 -3.08
N VAL A 148 12.44 -3.96 -2.80
CA VAL A 148 13.69 -3.52 -2.18
C VAL A 148 13.39 -3.04 -0.76
N LEU A 149 14.08 -3.61 0.21
CA LEU A 149 13.93 -3.24 1.61
C LEU A 149 14.74 -1.97 1.91
N ARG A 150 14.26 -1.17 2.86
CA ARG A 150 14.99 0.04 3.30
C ARG A 150 16.36 -0.27 3.87
N GLU A 151 16.45 -1.40 4.56
CA GLU A 151 17.67 -1.89 5.19
C GLU A 151 17.77 -3.41 4.99
N PRO A 152 18.97 -3.99 5.01
CA PRO A 152 19.14 -5.44 5.01
C PRO A 152 18.48 -6.06 6.26
N LYS A 153 17.54 -6.98 6.07
CA LYS A 153 16.80 -7.66 7.16
C LYS A 153 16.87 -9.17 7.01
N ARG A 154 16.89 -9.89 8.12
CA ARG A 154 16.79 -11.35 8.11
C ARG A 154 15.35 -11.72 7.81
N VAL A 155 15.06 -12.12 6.58
CA VAL A 155 13.73 -12.59 6.20
C VAL A 155 13.67 -14.10 6.43
N ALA A 156 12.77 -14.56 7.29
CA ALA A 156 12.55 -15.98 7.56
C ALA A 156 11.66 -16.63 6.49
N THR A 157 10.63 -15.92 6.05
CA THR A 157 9.66 -16.46 5.08
C THR A 157 9.11 -15.35 4.19
N VAL A 158 8.94 -15.66 2.90
CA VAL A 158 8.18 -14.86 1.94
C VAL A 158 6.89 -15.60 1.62
N GLU A 159 5.75 -14.94 1.77
CA GLU A 159 4.44 -15.47 1.42
C GLU A 159 3.89 -14.71 0.22
N ILE A 160 3.53 -15.42 -0.84
CA ILE A 160 3.01 -14.85 -2.08
C ILE A 160 1.62 -15.41 -2.31
N THR A 161 0.62 -14.52 -2.37
CA THR A 161 -0.75 -14.88 -2.72
C THR A 161 -1.01 -14.48 -4.16
N CYS A 162 -1.27 -15.45 -5.03
CA CYS A 162 -1.39 -15.21 -6.46
C CYS A 162 -2.45 -16.10 -7.12
N ARG A 163 -2.78 -15.76 -8.37
CA ARG A 163 -3.74 -16.47 -9.21
C ARG A 163 -3.24 -16.50 -10.65
N HIS A 164 -3.60 -17.55 -11.38
CA HIS A 164 -3.26 -17.77 -12.80
C HIS A 164 -1.77 -17.94 -13.10
N VAL A 165 -0.92 -18.05 -12.07
CA VAL A 165 0.50 -18.38 -12.22
C VAL A 165 0.63 -19.86 -12.57
N THR A 166 1.47 -20.19 -13.53
CA THR A 166 1.88 -21.58 -13.83
C THR A 166 3.24 -21.85 -13.25
N LYS A 167 4.21 -20.96 -13.49
CA LYS A 167 5.58 -21.11 -12.98
C LYS A 167 6.13 -19.79 -12.47
N LEU A 168 6.69 -19.83 -11.26
CA LEU A 168 7.26 -18.69 -10.55
C LEU A 168 8.58 -19.09 -9.89
N GLN A 169 9.54 -18.17 -9.90
CA GLN A 169 10.81 -18.30 -9.21
C GLN A 169 11.02 -17.12 -8.27
N LEU A 170 11.40 -17.43 -7.02
CA LEU A 170 11.73 -16.46 -6.01
C LEU A 170 13.24 -16.34 -5.88
N ARG A 171 13.74 -15.12 -5.97
CA ARG A 171 15.15 -14.78 -5.82
C ARG A 171 15.35 -13.76 -4.71
N ALA A 172 16.47 -13.86 -4.02
CA ALA A 172 16.84 -12.93 -2.96
C ALA A 172 18.31 -12.53 -3.05
N SER A 173 18.63 -11.38 -2.48
CA SER A 173 20.00 -10.88 -2.37
C SER A 173 20.15 -9.94 -1.19
N SER A 174 21.36 -9.89 -0.65
CA SER A 174 21.80 -8.95 0.38
C SER A 174 22.15 -7.56 -0.13
N ASN A 175 22.06 -7.32 -1.45
CA ASN A 175 22.38 -6.04 -2.08
C ASN A 175 21.22 -5.53 -2.93
N ARG A 176 20.72 -4.33 -2.64
CA ARG A 176 19.63 -3.71 -3.39
C ARG A 176 19.88 -3.48 -4.88
N ASN A 177 21.12 -3.23 -5.30
CA ASN A 177 21.51 -2.89 -6.67
C ASN A 177 22.14 -4.08 -7.42
N VAL A 178 21.73 -5.29 -7.09
CA VAL A 178 22.21 -6.51 -7.72
C VAL A 178 21.52 -6.78 -9.06
N ALA A 179 22.29 -7.26 -10.04
CA ALA A 179 21.76 -7.78 -11.29
C ALA A 179 21.07 -9.13 -11.08
N ILE A 180 19.99 -9.41 -11.81
CA ILE A 180 19.15 -10.60 -11.60
C ILE A 180 19.93 -11.92 -11.69
N ASN A 181 20.89 -12.02 -12.59
CA ASN A 181 21.73 -13.19 -12.78
C ASN A 181 22.70 -13.46 -11.61
N LYS A 182 22.86 -12.50 -10.70
CA LYS A 182 23.66 -12.62 -9.47
C LYS A 182 22.79 -12.81 -8.22
N MET A 183 21.47 -12.77 -8.35
CA MET A 183 20.56 -13.07 -7.23
C MET A 183 20.45 -14.58 -7.05
N ALA A 184 20.45 -15.03 -5.79
CA ALA A 184 20.28 -16.44 -5.46
C ALA A 184 18.82 -16.83 -5.61
N VAL A 185 18.56 -17.97 -6.27
CA VAL A 185 17.22 -18.59 -6.28
C VAL A 185 16.98 -19.21 -4.91
N VAL A 186 15.92 -18.78 -4.24
CA VAL A 186 15.54 -19.22 -2.88
C VAL A 186 14.24 -20.01 -2.86
N GLY A 187 13.51 -20.05 -3.98
CA GLY A 187 12.29 -20.82 -4.10
C GLY A 187 11.82 -20.92 -5.54
N GLU A 188 11.11 -22.01 -5.83
CA GLU A 188 10.45 -22.23 -7.12
C GLU A 188 9.04 -22.76 -6.83
N LEU A 189 8.11 -22.39 -7.69
CA LEU A 189 6.72 -22.80 -7.63
C LEU A 189 6.25 -23.17 -9.02
N GLU A 190 5.66 -24.35 -9.12
CA GLU A 190 4.91 -24.79 -10.29
C GLU A 190 3.50 -25.15 -9.83
N VAL A 191 2.49 -24.55 -10.46
CA VAL A 191 1.08 -24.72 -10.12
C VAL A 191 0.45 -25.63 -11.17
N SER A 192 -0.36 -26.59 -10.72
CA SER A 192 -1.04 -27.52 -11.64
C SER A 192 -2.19 -26.85 -12.39
N ALA A 193 -2.56 -27.37 -13.56
CA ALA A 193 -3.67 -26.83 -14.34
C ALA A 193 -5.02 -26.91 -13.59
N ALA A 194 -5.17 -27.88 -12.68
CA ALA A 194 -6.37 -28.04 -11.84
C ALA A 194 -6.51 -26.92 -10.80
N ASP A 195 -5.40 -26.25 -10.45
CA ASP A 195 -5.33 -25.17 -9.48
C ASP A 195 -5.15 -23.79 -10.14
N SER A 196 -5.05 -23.75 -11.47
CA SER A 196 -4.82 -22.53 -12.27
C SER A 196 -5.74 -21.34 -11.95
N GLY A 197 -6.99 -21.62 -11.56
CA GLY A 197 -8.00 -20.62 -11.23
C GLY A 197 -8.15 -20.33 -9.74
N LYS A 198 -7.39 -20.99 -8.86
CA LYS A 198 -7.48 -20.81 -7.40
C LYS A 198 -6.62 -19.64 -6.94
N LEU A 199 -7.09 -18.97 -5.90
CA LEU A 199 -6.32 -17.95 -5.21
C LEU A 199 -5.64 -18.64 -4.03
N ASP A 200 -4.34 -18.87 -4.17
CA ASP A 200 -3.57 -19.65 -3.20
C ASP A 200 -2.39 -18.83 -2.66
N THR A 201 -2.02 -19.09 -1.41
CA THR A 201 -0.85 -18.49 -0.75
C THR A 201 0.28 -19.51 -0.68
N HIS A 202 1.40 -19.18 -1.33
CA HIS A 202 2.61 -19.99 -1.36
C HIS A 202 3.66 -19.40 -0.43
N ARG A 203 4.31 -20.25 0.36
CA ARG A 203 5.24 -19.85 1.42
C ARG A 203 6.63 -20.38 1.12
N PHE A 204 7.62 -19.50 1.07
CA PHE A 204 9.01 -19.82 0.79
C PHE A 204 9.85 -19.50 2.02
N ALA A 205 10.48 -20.50 2.62
CA ALA A 205 11.43 -20.28 3.71
C ALA A 205 12.79 -19.87 3.13
N LEU A 206 13.41 -18.83 3.70
CA LEU A 206 14.72 -18.33 3.24
C LEU A 206 15.87 -18.77 4.14
N THR A 207 15.58 -19.46 5.26
CA THR A 207 16.63 -20.09 6.05
C THR A 207 17.27 -21.22 5.23
N ARG A 208 18.55 -21.05 4.93
CA ARG A 208 19.28 -21.95 4.04
C ARG A 208 19.39 -23.32 4.71
N ARG A 209 18.63 -24.31 4.23
CA ARG A 209 19.06 -25.72 4.37
C ARG A 209 20.36 -25.85 3.60
N SER A 210 21.48 -25.92 4.30
CA SER A 210 22.72 -26.39 3.69
C SER A 210 22.47 -27.82 3.21
N ASN A 211 22.28 -27.99 1.90
CA ASN A 211 22.49 -29.29 1.25
C ASN A 211 24.00 -29.58 1.25
N ASN A 212 24.54 -29.83 2.43
CA ASN A 212 25.77 -30.58 2.60
C ASN A 212 25.39 -31.82 3.39
N GLU A 213 25.28 -32.94 2.68
CA GLU A 213 25.49 -34.26 3.28
C GLU A 213 26.92 -34.27 3.84
N ALA A 214 27.07 -33.86 5.10
CA ALA A 214 28.29 -34.06 5.85
C ALA A 214 27.89 -34.50 7.26
N LYS A 215 28.01 -35.82 7.49
CA LYS A 215 28.14 -36.42 8.82
C LYS A 215 29.13 -35.59 9.67
N GLY A 216 28.72 -35.20 10.87
CA GLY A 216 29.65 -34.76 11.91
C GLY A 216 29.01 -33.96 13.03
N ASP A 217 28.86 -34.63 14.18
CA ASP A 217 28.81 -34.18 15.58
C ASP A 217 28.66 -32.68 15.95
N ASP A 218 27.72 -32.46 16.89
CA ASP A 218 27.63 -31.41 17.91
C ASP A 218 28.52 -30.15 17.76
N ALA A 219 27.88 -29.04 17.36
CA ALA A 219 28.09 -27.71 17.97
C ALA A 219 27.09 -26.69 17.40
N ASP A 220 26.33 -26.04 18.27
CA ASP A 220 25.55 -24.80 18.09
C ASP A 220 25.62 -24.16 16.68
N GLU A 221 24.80 -24.66 15.75
CA GLU A 221 24.54 -23.96 14.50
C GLU A 221 23.65 -22.75 14.82
N LYS A 222 24.27 -21.62 15.16
CA LYS A 222 23.64 -20.32 14.97
C LYS A 222 23.32 -20.20 13.49
N GLU A 223 22.08 -20.53 13.14
CA GLU A 223 21.48 -20.42 11.81
C GLU A 223 21.57 -18.95 11.35
N ASN A 224 22.72 -18.60 10.79
CA ASN A 224 23.02 -17.22 10.43
C ASN A 224 22.38 -16.94 9.07
N ALA A 225 21.06 -16.79 9.05
CA ALA A 225 20.34 -16.35 7.87
C ALA A 225 20.96 -15.05 7.35
N GLU A 226 21.43 -15.07 6.10
CA GLU A 226 22.00 -13.89 5.48
C GLU A 226 20.93 -12.79 5.38
N PRO A 227 21.28 -11.53 5.69
CA PRO A 227 20.33 -10.45 5.56
C PRO A 227 19.98 -10.24 4.09
N VAL A 228 18.70 -10.04 3.82
CA VAL A 228 18.13 -9.78 2.49
C VAL A 228 17.79 -8.30 2.39
N GLU A 229 18.13 -7.69 1.26
CA GLU A 229 17.82 -6.30 0.94
C GLU A 229 17.00 -6.19 -0.36
N ALA A 230 17.08 -7.19 -1.24
CA ALA A 230 16.25 -7.27 -2.45
C ALA A 230 15.63 -8.66 -2.62
N ILE A 231 14.35 -8.67 -2.97
CA ILE A 231 13.57 -9.87 -3.30
C ILE A 231 13.00 -9.67 -4.70
N GLN A 232 13.19 -10.64 -5.59
CA GLN A 232 12.60 -10.61 -6.93
C GLN A 232 11.75 -11.86 -7.15
N ILE A 233 10.52 -11.64 -7.58
CA ILE A 233 9.54 -12.64 -7.95
C ILE A 233 9.51 -12.65 -9.47
N ASP A 234 10.09 -13.66 -10.08
CA ASP A 234 10.05 -13.87 -11.52
C ASP A 234 8.87 -14.78 -11.85
N ILE A 235 7.96 -14.29 -12.68
CA ILE A 235 6.82 -15.06 -13.18
C ILE A 235 7.16 -15.50 -14.61
N GLU A 236 7.50 -16.77 -14.75
CA GLU A 236 7.95 -17.34 -16.02
C GLU A 236 6.79 -17.64 -16.97
N SER A 237 5.61 -17.99 -16.44
CA SER A 237 4.41 -18.26 -17.23
C SER A 237 3.13 -18.24 -16.39
N GLY A 238 1.99 -18.07 -17.07
CA GLY A 238 0.65 -18.12 -16.50
C GLY A 238 -0.33 -18.93 -17.35
N TYR A 239 -1.46 -19.30 -16.75
CA TYR A 239 -2.55 -20.07 -17.37
C TYR A 239 -3.61 -19.20 -18.08
N SER A 240 -3.62 -17.90 -17.81
CA SER A 240 -4.56 -16.94 -18.38
C SER A 240 -3.81 -15.84 -19.14
N ASP A 241 -4.56 -14.90 -19.72
CA ASP A 241 -4.01 -13.76 -20.44
C ASP A 241 -3.20 -12.82 -19.53
N PHE A 242 -3.32 -12.98 -18.20
CA PHE A 242 -2.57 -12.26 -17.20
C PHE A 242 -2.45 -13.12 -15.92
N VAL A 243 -1.55 -12.71 -15.03
CA VAL A 243 -1.52 -13.19 -13.64
C VAL A 243 -1.85 -12.07 -12.68
N CYS A 244 -2.34 -12.44 -11.50
CA CYS A 244 -2.57 -11.49 -10.42
C CYS A 244 -1.71 -11.88 -9.22
N VAL A 245 -1.00 -10.92 -8.66
CA VAL A 245 -0.34 -11.04 -7.36
C VAL A 245 -1.08 -10.11 -6.41
N TYR A 246 -1.68 -10.68 -5.37
CA TYR A 246 -2.52 -9.94 -4.41
C TYR A 246 -1.68 -9.44 -3.25
N PHE A 247 -0.92 -10.34 -2.62
CA PHE A 247 -0.16 -10.00 -1.42
C PHE A 247 1.22 -10.65 -1.47
N VAL A 248 2.24 -9.88 -1.09
CA VAL A 248 3.57 -10.36 -0.77
C VAL A 248 3.89 -9.97 0.67
N ARG A 249 3.99 -10.97 1.55
CA ARG A 249 4.24 -10.77 2.98
C ARG A 249 5.61 -11.28 3.36
N LEU A 250 6.35 -10.46 4.09
CA LEU A 250 7.67 -10.79 4.58
C LEU A 250 7.59 -11.06 6.08
N ARG A 251 8.02 -12.25 6.50
CA ARG A 251 8.19 -12.57 7.92
C ARG A 251 9.65 -12.34 8.28
N ILE A 252 9.92 -11.37 9.15
CA ILE A 252 11.26 -11.09 9.65
C ILE A 252 11.62 -12.14 10.70
N GLY A 253 12.80 -12.73 10.57
CA GLY A 253 13.38 -13.61 11.59
C GLY A 253 13.96 -12.78 12.72
N ASN A 254 13.80 -13.24 13.96
CA ASN A 254 14.34 -12.55 15.13
C ASN A 254 15.86 -12.39 15.01
N ALA A 255 16.34 -11.17 15.20
CA ALA A 255 17.77 -10.92 15.42
C ALA A 255 18.10 -11.45 16.83
N GLY A 256 18.72 -12.62 16.90
CA GLY A 256 19.30 -13.15 18.14
C GLY A 256 20.64 -12.49 18.48
#